data_AF-A0A4U8V3A0-F1
#
_entry.id   AF-A0A4U8V3A0-F1
#
_cell.length_a   1.000
_cell.length_b   1.000
_cell.length_c   1.000
_cell.angle_alpha   90.00
_cell.angle_beta   90.00
_cell.angle_gamma   90.00
#
_symmetry.space_group_name_H-M   'P 1'
#
loop_
_entity.id
_entity.type
_entity.pdbx_description
1 polymer ?
#
loop_
_entity_poly.entity_id
_entity_poly.type
_entity_poly.pdbx_seq_one_letter_code
_entity_poly.pdbx_strand_id
1 'polypeptide(L)'
;MLVDMSTVVVSTTVFLSWSLERKVRRATRRLYPYLTESYGSSSDPPETEIPMCTLKNFPHQIHHTIQWARDRFEGLFSNPAELANSFLEDQRGFHKRLKTVAIGQQIEMIAALTKALIEDRPTDASDCIKWARLLFEEYYQNTIAQLLYSFPADQITSQGVKFWSGAKRCPHVLKFDASKEEHFMFVYAASILQCEQYAIEPIADKAEILKILEGVDIPEFKPSASVKIAVTEAEAKEAAEGEGDDAEQTLDELLIKLAKMPTADFKPLVAIDFEKDDDTNHHMEFVTAASNLRAENYDIEHADVMKTKQIAGRIIPALATTTTCVAGLVCLELYKMIDIDGKLPTVQISRFKNSFINLALPFFGMSEPVGAPEKEYNHIKFTLWDRLEISGNMTLRDFIRWIEKKSKMNISMLSSGVSLIYAFFMPRHKVEGRMDKTLKEVVEEVTSRPIPPHTRGLVFEATMDGELDTVEIPYIRYALPHC
;
A
#
# COMPACT_ATOMS: atom_id res chain seq x y z
N MET A 1 -10.31 10.24 -5.18
CA MET A 1 -9.85 10.04 -6.57
C MET A 1 -10.86 9.31 -7.44
N LEU A 2 -11.27 8.07 -7.11
CA LEU A 2 -12.25 7.32 -7.94
C LEU A 2 -13.58 8.07 -8.15
N VAL A 3 -14.15 8.62 -7.08
CA VAL A 3 -15.37 9.45 -7.15
C VAL A 3 -15.16 10.70 -8.02
N ASP A 4 -14.00 11.35 -7.92
CA ASP A 4 -13.65 12.55 -8.69
C ASP A 4 -13.56 12.24 -10.21
N MET A 5 -12.91 11.13 -10.58
CA MET A 5 -12.87 10.68 -11.97
C MET A 5 -14.27 10.39 -12.51
N SER A 6 -15.11 9.68 -11.76
CA SER A 6 -16.51 9.45 -12.15
C SER A 6 -17.31 10.75 -12.27
N THR A 7 -16.99 11.75 -11.45
CA THR A 7 -17.64 13.06 -11.43
C THR A 7 -17.34 13.85 -12.70
N VAL A 8 -16.07 13.86 -13.12
CA VAL A 8 -15.63 14.48 -14.39
C VAL A 8 -16.26 13.75 -15.58
N VAL A 9 -16.30 12.41 -15.55
CA VAL A 9 -16.87 11.60 -16.63
C VAL A 9 -18.39 11.75 -16.73
N VAL A 10 -19.11 11.94 -15.63
CA VAL A 10 -20.59 12.07 -15.61
C VAL A 10 -21.03 13.54 -15.56
N SER A 11 -20.10 14.50 -15.49
CA SER A 11 -20.37 15.94 -15.34
C SER A 11 -21.30 16.25 -14.16
N THR A 12 -21.09 15.57 -13.04
CA THR A 12 -21.91 15.73 -11.81
C THR A 12 -21.18 16.64 -10.82
N THR A 13 -21.89 17.25 -9.88
CA THR A 13 -21.24 18.01 -8.79
C THR A 13 -20.90 17.07 -7.65
N VAL A 14 -19.67 17.15 -7.10
CA VAL A 14 -19.29 16.37 -5.91
C VAL A 14 -18.74 17.26 -4.80
N PHE A 15 -19.22 16.95 -3.60
CA PHE A 15 -18.82 17.59 -2.36
C PHE A 15 -17.83 16.69 -1.63
N LEU A 16 -16.53 17.01 -1.70
CA LEU A 16 -15.50 16.27 -0.95
C LEU A 16 -15.24 16.91 0.41
N SER A 17 -15.15 16.09 1.44
CA SER A 17 -14.86 16.49 2.82
C SER A 17 -13.97 15.42 3.44
N TRP A 18 -12.90 15.84 4.13
CA TRP A 18 -12.11 14.94 4.97
C TRP A 18 -11.75 15.54 6.32
N SER A 19 -11.37 14.65 7.23
CA SER A 19 -11.05 14.91 8.63
C SER A 19 -9.73 14.24 8.94
N LEU A 20 -8.65 15.00 9.17
CA LEU A 20 -7.40 14.48 9.71
C LEU A 20 -6.91 15.40 10.82
N GLU A 21 -6.53 14.84 11.98
CA GLU A 21 -6.16 15.64 13.15
C GLU A 21 -4.65 15.93 13.26
N ARG A 22 -3.79 15.12 12.63
CA ARG A 22 -2.33 15.25 12.75
C ARG A 22 -1.71 16.46 12.05
N LYS A 23 -2.42 17.08 11.10
CA LYS A 23 -2.08 18.39 10.53
C LYS A 23 -3.39 19.14 10.44
N VAL A 24 -3.57 20.13 11.30
CA VAL A 24 -4.84 20.83 11.50
C VAL A 24 -5.20 21.73 10.30
N ARG A 25 -5.52 21.08 9.18
CA ARG A 25 -5.98 21.65 7.91
C ARG A 25 -7.05 20.70 7.39
N ARG A 26 -8.31 21.04 7.65
CA ARG A 26 -9.43 20.38 6.98
C ARG A 26 -9.91 21.29 5.88
N ALA A 27 -9.83 20.79 4.66
CA ALA A 27 -10.29 21.50 3.49
C ALA A 27 -11.62 20.92 3.04
N THR A 28 -12.56 21.80 2.75
CA THR A 28 -13.65 21.48 1.84
C THR A 28 -13.21 21.97 0.47
N ARG A 29 -13.08 21.04 -0.46
CA ARG A 29 -12.84 21.33 -1.87
C ARG A 29 -14.09 20.93 -2.65
N ARG A 30 -14.52 21.80 -3.54
CA ARG A 30 -15.75 21.62 -4.31
C ARG A 30 -15.44 21.56 -5.79
N LEU A 31 -16.14 20.66 -6.45
CA LEU A 31 -15.99 20.33 -7.85
C LEU A 31 -17.26 20.81 -8.55
N TYR A 32 -17.15 21.91 -9.26
CA TYR A 32 -18.25 22.46 -10.04
C TYR A 32 -18.01 22.17 -11.52
N PRO A 33 -18.86 21.33 -12.14
CA PRO A 33 -18.77 21.04 -13.55
C PRO A 33 -18.70 22.33 -14.38
N TYR A 34 -17.80 22.34 -15.37
CA TYR A 34 -17.60 23.44 -16.30
C TYR A 34 -17.08 24.75 -15.67
N LEU A 35 -16.66 24.73 -14.40
CA LEU A 35 -16.23 25.95 -13.70
C LEU A 35 -14.88 25.78 -12.99
N THR A 36 -14.68 24.71 -12.21
CA THR A 36 -13.48 24.56 -11.37
C THR A 36 -12.59 23.41 -11.79
N GLU A 37 -11.33 23.42 -11.35
CA GLU A 37 -10.47 22.24 -11.44
C GLU A 37 -11.04 21.02 -10.70
N SER A 38 -10.54 19.82 -11.03
CA SER A 38 -10.93 18.58 -10.35
C SER A 38 -10.19 18.39 -9.02
N TYR A 39 -10.52 17.37 -8.23
CA TYR A 39 -9.79 17.09 -6.98
C TYR A 39 -8.40 16.54 -7.30
N GLY A 40 -8.30 15.67 -8.30
CA GLY A 40 -7.03 15.13 -8.80
C GLY A 40 -6.15 16.15 -9.54
N SER A 41 -6.61 17.39 -9.76
CA SER A 41 -5.78 18.46 -10.35
C SER A 41 -4.74 19.01 -9.37
N SER A 42 -4.89 18.74 -8.07
CA SER A 42 -3.91 19.09 -7.04
C SER A 42 -3.37 17.86 -6.34
N SER A 43 -2.07 17.87 -6.05
CA SER A 43 -1.42 16.81 -5.27
C SER A 43 -1.42 17.15 -3.79
N ASP A 44 -2.02 16.28 -2.97
CA ASP A 44 -1.78 16.31 -1.53
C ASP A 44 -0.36 15.80 -1.23
N PRO A 45 0.31 16.28 -0.16
CA PRO A 45 1.61 15.76 0.22
C PRO A 45 1.53 14.24 0.45
N PRO A 46 2.43 13.44 -0.14
CA PRO A 46 2.43 12.00 0.09
C PRO A 46 2.66 11.70 1.57
N GLU A 47 2.15 10.55 2.03
CA GLU A 47 2.51 10.03 3.34
C GLU A 47 4.03 9.83 3.39
N THR A 48 4.65 10.24 4.48
CA THR A 48 6.09 10.07 4.66
C THR A 48 6.33 8.62 5.08
N GLU A 49 6.85 7.81 4.17
CA GLU A 49 7.26 6.44 4.46
C GLU A 49 8.53 6.44 5.33
N ILE A 50 8.58 5.54 6.31
CA ILE A 50 9.75 5.38 7.18
C ILE A 50 10.78 4.55 6.40
N PRO A 51 12.04 5.00 6.29
CA PRO A 51 13.07 4.24 5.60
C PRO A 51 13.24 2.82 6.16
N MET A 52 13.36 1.83 5.28
CA MET A 52 13.47 0.42 5.69
C MET A 52 14.67 0.16 6.60
N CYS A 53 15.79 0.87 6.41
CA CYS A 53 16.96 0.77 7.29
C CYS A 53 16.67 1.29 8.71
N THR A 54 15.80 2.30 8.84
CA THR A 54 15.36 2.85 10.14
C THR A 54 14.48 1.82 10.87
N LEU A 55 13.55 1.18 10.16
CA LEU A 55 12.70 0.13 10.73
C LEU A 55 13.52 -1.11 11.11
N LYS A 56 14.40 -1.59 10.22
CA LYS A 56 15.16 -2.83 10.41
C LYS A 56 16.29 -2.71 11.44
N ASN A 57 17.03 -1.60 11.47
CA ASN A 57 18.30 -1.54 12.21
C ASN A 57 18.47 -0.31 13.12
N PHE A 58 17.88 0.84 12.77
CA PHE A 58 18.18 2.12 13.44
C PHE A 58 16.93 2.90 13.89
N PRO A 59 16.02 2.29 14.68
CA PRO A 59 14.89 3.03 15.24
C PRO A 59 15.39 4.06 16.26
N HIS A 60 14.76 5.23 16.26
CA HIS A 60 15.06 6.31 17.21
C HIS A 60 13.81 7.00 17.78
N GLN A 61 12.62 6.50 17.42
CA GLN A 61 11.33 6.99 17.90
C GLN A 61 10.37 5.81 18.02
N ILE A 62 9.42 5.92 18.96
CA ILE A 62 8.47 4.84 19.26
C ILE A 62 7.61 4.44 18.04
N HIS A 63 7.34 5.37 17.12
CA HIS A 63 6.56 5.04 15.93
C HIS A 63 7.33 4.13 14.94
N HIS A 64 8.68 4.15 14.96
CA HIS A 64 9.49 3.20 14.19
C HIS A 64 9.41 1.80 14.75
N THR A 65 9.46 1.65 16.09
CA THR A 65 9.37 0.33 16.74
C THR A 65 7.96 -0.24 16.67
N ILE A 66 6.92 0.60 16.72
CA ILE A 66 5.53 0.18 16.51
C ILE A 66 5.31 -0.31 15.08
N GLN A 67 5.80 0.42 14.06
CA GLN A 67 5.69 -0.04 12.68
C GLN A 67 6.47 -1.34 12.48
N TRP A 68 7.68 -1.46 13.03
CA TRP A 68 8.43 -2.72 13.00
C TRP A 68 7.65 -3.87 13.66
N ALA A 69 7.03 -3.64 14.82
CA ALA A 69 6.26 -4.66 15.53
C ALA A 69 5.01 -5.09 14.74
N ARG A 70 4.35 -4.14 14.06
CA ARG A 70 3.24 -4.41 13.15
C ARG A 70 3.69 -5.27 11.96
N ASP A 71 4.85 -4.97 11.37
CA ASP A 71 5.43 -5.77 10.28
C ASP A 71 5.82 -7.18 10.77
N ARG A 72 6.32 -7.30 12.02
CA ARG A 72 6.60 -8.62 12.63
C ARG A 72 5.31 -9.42 12.83
N PHE A 73 4.21 -8.78 13.27
CA PHE A 73 2.93 -9.45 13.42
C PHE A 73 2.48 -10.08 12.10
N GLU A 74 2.47 -9.33 11.00
CA GLU A 74 2.08 -9.87 9.68
C GLU A 74 3.05 -10.94 9.20
N GLY A 75 4.35 -10.71 9.39
CA GLY A 75 5.41 -11.63 8.98
C GLY A 75 5.46 -12.94 9.76
N LEU A 76 4.80 -13.03 10.92
CA LEU A 76 4.74 -14.24 11.74
C LEU A 76 3.38 -14.92 11.62
N PHE A 77 2.29 -14.16 11.73
CA PHE A 77 0.94 -14.72 11.94
C PHE A 77 0.05 -14.71 10.70
N SER A 78 0.30 -13.83 9.72
CA SER A 78 -0.53 -13.68 8.52
C SER A 78 0.17 -14.27 7.29
N ASN A 79 1.28 -13.68 6.87
CA ASN A 79 1.94 -13.98 5.59
C ASN A 79 2.41 -15.43 5.47
N PRO A 80 3.04 -16.05 6.50
CA PRO A 80 3.46 -17.45 6.40
C PRO A 80 2.27 -18.41 6.28
N ALA A 81 1.16 -18.12 6.98
CA ALA A 81 -0.06 -18.93 6.92
C ALA A 81 -0.74 -18.84 5.55
N GLU A 82 -0.87 -17.64 4.97
CA GLU A 82 -1.38 -17.46 3.61
C GLU A 82 -0.52 -18.17 2.57
N LEU A 83 0.80 -18.04 2.70
CA LEU A 83 1.76 -18.67 1.79
C LEU A 83 1.65 -20.20 1.84
N ALA A 84 1.61 -20.75 3.04
CA ALA A 84 1.43 -22.17 3.28
C ALA A 84 0.07 -22.68 2.78
N ASN A 85 -1.02 -21.97 3.05
CA ASN A 85 -2.34 -22.33 2.57
C ASN A 85 -2.42 -22.32 1.04
N SER A 86 -1.86 -21.28 0.38
CA SER A 86 -1.79 -21.23 -1.09
C SER A 86 -1.01 -22.40 -1.68
N PHE A 87 0.04 -22.85 -1.00
CA PHE A 87 0.81 -24.03 -1.40
C PHE A 87 0.06 -25.33 -1.17
N LEU A 88 -0.62 -25.49 -0.03
CA LEU A 88 -1.41 -26.69 0.31
C LEU A 88 -2.64 -26.84 -0.60
N GLU A 89 -3.26 -25.74 -1.02
CA GLU A 89 -4.41 -25.73 -1.93
C GLU A 89 -4.03 -26.07 -3.38
N ASP A 90 -2.98 -25.44 -3.93
CA ASP A 90 -2.55 -25.64 -5.31
C ASP A 90 -1.02 -25.62 -5.46
N GLN A 91 -0.41 -26.78 -5.20
CA GLN A 91 1.03 -26.97 -5.37
C GLN A 91 1.49 -26.67 -6.79
N ARG A 92 0.75 -27.08 -7.83
CA ARG A 92 1.19 -26.91 -9.22
C ARG A 92 1.17 -25.44 -9.64
N GLY A 93 0.10 -24.72 -9.30
CA GLY A 93 0.01 -23.29 -9.55
C GLY A 93 1.03 -22.51 -8.73
N PHE A 94 1.29 -22.91 -7.48
CA PHE A 94 2.34 -22.32 -6.66
C PHE A 94 3.71 -22.39 -7.34
N HIS A 95 4.15 -23.58 -7.77
CA HIS A 95 5.42 -23.76 -8.47
C HIS A 95 5.48 -22.96 -9.78
N LYS A 96 4.36 -22.82 -10.50
CA LYS A 96 4.29 -22.00 -11.72
C LYS A 96 4.47 -20.52 -11.41
N ARG A 97 3.84 -20.02 -10.34
CA ARG A 97 4.00 -18.62 -9.88
C ARG A 97 5.42 -18.37 -9.39
N LEU A 98 5.98 -19.29 -8.61
CA LEU A 98 7.34 -19.18 -8.08
C LEU A 98 8.38 -18.95 -9.18
N LYS A 99 8.27 -19.67 -10.31
CA LYS A 99 9.15 -19.50 -11.48
C LYS A 99 9.06 -18.13 -12.18
N THR A 100 8.03 -17.34 -11.91
CA THR A 100 7.88 -15.99 -12.48
C THR A 100 8.53 -14.91 -11.62
N VAL A 101 8.98 -15.27 -10.42
CA VAL A 101 9.56 -14.37 -9.42
C VAL A 101 11.09 -14.43 -9.48
N ALA A 102 11.79 -13.37 -9.06
CA ALA A 102 13.25 -13.35 -9.00
C ALA A 102 13.81 -14.39 -8.00
N ILE A 103 15.01 -14.92 -8.25
CA ILE A 103 15.61 -16.04 -7.49
C ILE A 103 15.67 -15.74 -5.98
N GLY A 104 16.17 -14.57 -5.55
CA GLY A 104 16.23 -14.22 -4.13
C GLY A 104 14.87 -14.24 -3.44
N GLN A 105 13.82 -13.73 -4.10
CA GLN A 105 12.45 -13.79 -3.59
C GLN A 105 11.91 -15.23 -3.58
N GLN A 106 12.30 -16.09 -4.52
CA GLN A 106 11.94 -17.51 -4.47
C GLN A 106 12.53 -18.18 -3.23
N ILE A 107 13.81 -17.90 -2.92
CA ILE A 107 14.50 -18.42 -1.73
C ILE A 107 13.76 -17.99 -0.46
N GLU A 108 13.45 -16.69 -0.32
CA GLU A 108 12.70 -16.17 0.83
C GLU A 108 11.33 -16.85 1.00
N MET A 109 10.58 -17.03 -0.10
CA MET A 109 9.28 -17.70 -0.06
C MET A 109 9.40 -19.16 0.36
N ILE A 110 10.34 -19.94 -0.21
CA ILE A 110 10.48 -21.35 0.15
C ILE A 110 11.01 -21.50 1.58
N ALA A 111 11.93 -20.64 2.03
CA ALA A 111 12.42 -20.64 3.39
C ALA A 111 11.29 -20.36 4.39
N ALA A 112 10.46 -19.34 4.15
CA ALA A 112 9.30 -19.03 4.97
C ALA A 112 8.29 -20.19 5.02
N LEU A 113 8.04 -20.82 3.88
CA LEU A 113 7.15 -21.98 3.78
C LEU A 113 7.69 -23.20 4.54
N THR A 114 9.00 -23.47 4.43
CA THR A 114 9.67 -24.56 5.14
C THR A 114 9.61 -24.33 6.65
N LYS A 115 9.85 -23.08 7.08
CA LYS A 115 9.75 -22.69 8.48
C LYS A 115 8.34 -22.94 9.02
N ALA A 116 7.31 -22.43 8.34
CA ALA A 116 5.92 -22.55 8.77
C ALA A 116 5.38 -24.00 8.77
N LEU A 117 5.78 -24.82 7.81
CA LEU A 117 5.24 -26.18 7.69
C LEU A 117 6.05 -27.27 8.41
N ILE A 118 7.34 -27.02 8.68
CA ILE A 118 8.24 -28.01 9.27
C ILE A 118 8.91 -27.50 10.55
N GLU A 119 9.73 -26.46 10.45
CA GLU A 119 10.70 -26.12 11.50
C GLU A 119 10.03 -25.53 12.73
N ASP A 120 9.08 -24.61 12.53
CA ASP A 120 8.36 -23.91 13.59
C ASP A 120 6.96 -24.49 13.84
N ARG A 121 6.61 -25.65 13.24
CA ARG A 121 5.29 -26.25 13.41
C ARG A 121 5.14 -26.84 14.84
N PRO A 122 4.30 -26.26 15.71
CA PRO A 122 4.11 -26.76 17.07
C PRO A 122 3.32 -28.07 17.09
N THR A 123 3.62 -28.94 18.05
CA THR A 123 2.82 -30.15 18.31
C THR A 123 1.77 -29.91 19.40
N ASP A 124 2.08 -29.06 20.36
CA ASP A 124 1.21 -28.66 21.47
C ASP A 124 1.46 -27.19 21.87
N ALA A 125 0.69 -26.70 22.84
CA ALA A 125 0.83 -25.33 23.33
C ALA A 125 2.15 -25.07 24.08
N SER A 126 2.82 -26.10 24.61
CA SER A 126 4.14 -25.94 25.25
C SER A 126 5.20 -25.60 24.20
N ASP A 127 5.12 -26.19 23.01
CA ASP A 127 5.99 -25.84 21.88
C ASP A 127 5.79 -24.40 21.43
N CYS A 128 4.54 -23.88 21.45
CA CYS A 128 4.29 -22.47 21.15
C CYS A 128 4.96 -21.51 22.15
N ILE A 129 4.97 -21.87 23.44
CA ILE A 129 5.65 -21.09 24.48
C ILE A 129 7.18 -21.12 24.27
N LYS A 130 7.75 -22.29 23.93
CA LYS A 130 9.18 -22.42 23.62
C LYS A 130 9.56 -21.58 22.41
N TRP A 131 8.77 -21.64 21.34
CA TRP A 131 8.97 -20.84 20.14
C TRP A 131 8.94 -19.34 20.46
N ALA A 132 7.95 -18.87 21.22
CA ALA A 132 7.85 -17.47 21.61
C ALA A 132 9.05 -17.01 22.45
N ARG A 133 9.57 -17.87 23.32
CA ARG A 133 10.79 -17.61 24.09
C ARG A 133 12.03 -17.54 23.19
N LEU A 134 12.18 -18.42 22.20
CA LEU A 134 13.27 -18.37 21.23
C LEU A 134 13.17 -17.14 20.33
N LEU A 135 11.96 -16.74 19.96
CA LEU A 135 11.68 -15.52 19.20
C LEU A 135 12.11 -14.26 19.96
N PHE A 136 11.90 -14.22 21.28
CA PHE A 136 12.43 -13.14 22.12
C PHE A 136 13.95 -13.05 22.01
N GLU A 137 14.63 -14.20 22.10
CA GLU A 137 16.09 -14.26 22.01
C GLU A 137 16.56 -13.80 20.63
N GLU A 138 15.89 -14.22 19.55
CA GLU A 138 16.20 -13.80 18.19
C GLU A 138 16.11 -12.26 18.04
N TYR A 139 14.99 -11.67 18.46
CA TYR A 139 14.67 -10.27 18.17
C TYR A 139 15.34 -9.26 19.07
N TYR A 140 15.51 -9.56 20.36
CA TYR A 140 15.98 -8.57 21.35
C TYR A 140 17.39 -8.86 21.86
N GLN A 141 17.95 -10.01 21.50
CA GLN A 141 19.31 -10.39 21.81
C GLN A 141 20.11 -10.67 20.52
N ASN A 142 19.89 -11.79 19.83
CA ASN A 142 20.76 -12.28 18.75
C ASN A 142 20.95 -11.26 17.61
N THR A 143 19.85 -10.71 17.10
CA THR A 143 19.91 -9.70 16.03
C THR A 143 20.61 -8.41 16.49
N ILE A 144 20.45 -8.02 17.76
CA ILE A 144 21.12 -6.86 18.35
C ILE A 144 22.61 -7.13 18.57
N ALA A 145 22.97 -8.32 19.06
CA ALA A 145 24.35 -8.76 19.19
C ALA A 145 25.06 -8.82 17.84
N GLN A 146 24.39 -9.32 16.79
CA GLN A 146 24.90 -9.29 15.42
C GLN A 146 25.12 -7.86 14.93
N LEU A 147 24.18 -6.95 15.22
CA LEU A 147 24.29 -5.55 14.85
C LEU A 147 25.48 -4.86 15.56
N LEU A 148 25.68 -5.13 16.85
CA LEU A 148 26.81 -4.62 17.63
C LEU A 148 28.15 -5.25 17.22
N TYR A 149 28.15 -6.48 16.71
CA TYR A 149 29.32 -7.12 16.13
C TYR A 149 29.72 -6.44 14.81
N SER A 150 28.75 -6.17 13.93
CA SER A 150 28.99 -5.46 12.67
C SER A 150 29.35 -3.98 12.89
N PHE A 151 28.76 -3.34 13.91
CA PHE A 151 29.02 -1.94 14.26
C PHE A 151 29.28 -1.75 15.76
N PRO A 152 30.54 -1.91 16.21
CA PRO A 152 30.91 -1.75 17.61
C PRO A 152 30.50 -0.39 18.20
N ALA A 153 30.21 -0.35 19.50
CA ALA A 153 29.70 0.84 20.19
C ALA A 153 30.64 2.06 20.09
N ASP A 154 31.95 1.81 19.99
CA ASP A 154 33.01 2.80 19.87
C ASP A 154 33.41 3.11 18.42
N GLN A 155 32.74 2.51 17.43
CA GLN A 155 33.09 2.68 16.03
C GLN A 155 33.02 4.13 15.57
N ILE A 156 34.05 4.55 14.84
CA ILE A 156 34.17 5.88 14.26
C ILE A 156 34.06 5.76 12.74
N THR A 157 33.29 6.66 12.13
CA THR A 157 33.15 6.77 10.68
C THR A 157 34.42 7.32 10.03
N SER A 158 34.55 7.20 8.70
CA SER A 158 35.67 7.76 7.94
C SER A 158 35.87 9.28 8.14
N GLN A 159 34.82 9.98 8.58
CA GLN A 159 34.84 11.43 8.87
C GLN A 159 35.22 11.76 10.33
N GLY A 160 35.61 10.78 11.14
CA GLY A 160 36.03 11.01 12.53
C GLY A 160 34.88 11.18 13.53
N VAL A 161 33.63 10.98 13.12
CA VAL A 161 32.44 11.06 13.98
C VAL A 161 32.01 9.67 14.43
N LYS A 162 31.54 9.53 15.67
CA LYS A 162 30.98 8.27 16.18
C LYS A 162 29.84 7.76 15.29
N PHE A 163 29.89 6.48 14.92
CA PHE A 163 28.84 5.83 14.12
C PHE A 163 27.47 5.93 14.78
N TRP A 164 27.42 5.66 16.09
CA TRP A 164 26.24 5.80 16.93
C TRP A 164 26.08 7.25 17.41
N SER A 165 25.51 8.10 16.57
CA SER A 165 25.21 9.50 16.88
C SER A 165 23.96 10.00 16.15
N GLY A 166 23.37 11.08 16.66
CA GLY A 166 22.15 11.68 16.09
C GLY A 166 20.97 10.71 16.09
N ALA A 167 20.48 10.34 14.90
CA ALA A 167 19.37 9.41 14.73
C ALA A 167 19.76 7.93 14.90
N LYS A 168 21.06 7.60 15.00
CA LYS A 168 21.54 6.23 15.24
C LYS A 168 21.83 6.06 16.73
N ARG A 169 20.87 5.49 17.46
CA ARG A 169 21.03 5.16 18.88
C ARG A 169 21.73 3.82 19.01
N CYS A 170 22.79 3.75 19.81
CA CYS A 170 23.50 2.49 20.07
C CYS A 170 22.58 1.57 20.86
N PRO A 171 22.25 0.38 20.34
CA PRO A 171 21.40 -0.53 21.07
C PRO A 171 22.18 -1.28 22.16
N HIS A 172 21.45 -1.91 23.07
CA HIS A 172 21.97 -2.89 24.00
C HIS A 172 21.10 -4.14 23.97
N VAL A 173 21.71 -5.27 24.28
CA VAL A 173 21.03 -6.57 24.26
C VAL A 173 20.13 -6.75 25.48
N LEU A 174 18.94 -7.33 25.29
CA LEU A 174 18.07 -7.67 26.42
C LEU A 174 18.34 -9.10 26.89
N LYS A 175 18.21 -9.30 28.20
CA LYS A 175 18.14 -10.63 28.81
C LYS A 175 16.69 -10.88 29.20
N PHE A 176 16.17 -12.03 28.83
CA PHE A 176 14.80 -12.40 29.19
C PHE A 176 14.65 -12.48 30.72
N ASP A 177 13.58 -11.88 31.24
CA ASP A 177 13.22 -11.92 32.65
C ASP A 177 11.69 -12.02 32.75
N ALA A 178 11.19 -13.16 33.19
CA ALA A 178 9.76 -13.41 33.28
C ALA A 178 9.06 -12.61 34.40
N SER A 179 9.83 -11.97 35.29
CA SER A 179 9.27 -11.07 36.32
C SER A 179 8.90 -9.71 35.76
N LYS A 180 9.50 -9.30 34.64
CA LYS A 180 9.14 -8.09 33.90
C LYS A 180 7.88 -8.33 33.08
N GLU A 181 6.92 -7.42 33.22
CA GLU A 181 5.62 -7.52 32.57
C GLU A 181 5.73 -7.57 31.04
N GLU A 182 6.48 -6.66 30.42
CA GLU A 182 6.63 -6.59 28.97
C GLU A 182 7.29 -7.82 28.37
N HIS A 183 8.30 -8.38 29.06
CA HIS A 183 8.98 -9.60 28.61
C HIS A 183 8.03 -10.79 28.63
N PHE A 184 7.29 -10.96 29.74
CA PHE A 184 6.29 -12.00 29.85
C PHE A 184 5.16 -11.83 28.82
N MET A 185 4.63 -10.61 28.67
CA MET A 185 3.53 -10.31 27.75
C MET A 185 3.89 -10.57 26.29
N PHE A 186 5.13 -10.30 25.88
CA PHE A 186 5.60 -10.66 24.54
C PHE A 186 5.50 -12.17 24.30
N VAL A 187 6.02 -12.97 25.23
CA VAL A 187 6.01 -14.44 25.11
C VAL A 187 4.58 -14.98 25.20
N TYR A 188 3.78 -14.47 26.14
CA TYR A 188 2.39 -14.83 26.32
C TYR A 188 1.58 -14.60 25.05
N ALA A 189 1.53 -13.36 24.55
CA ALA A 189 0.75 -13.01 23.37
C ALA A 189 1.27 -13.74 22.10
N ALA A 190 2.59 -13.82 21.91
CA ALA A 190 3.15 -14.55 20.76
C ALA A 190 2.78 -16.04 20.79
N SER A 191 2.79 -16.68 21.97
CA SER A 191 2.42 -18.09 22.11
C SER A 191 0.94 -18.34 21.82
N ILE A 192 0.05 -17.43 22.23
CA ILE A 192 -1.39 -17.53 21.95
C ILE A 192 -1.66 -17.38 20.45
N LEU A 193 -1.02 -16.39 19.81
CA LEU A 193 -1.19 -16.15 18.38
C LEU A 193 -0.63 -17.32 17.54
N GLN A 194 0.47 -17.93 17.96
CA GLN A 194 0.95 -19.14 17.30
C GLN A 194 0.00 -20.33 17.52
N CYS A 195 -0.54 -20.51 18.73
CA CYS A 195 -1.58 -21.51 18.97
C CYS A 195 -2.79 -21.32 18.05
N GLU A 196 -3.29 -20.08 17.90
CA GLU A 196 -4.38 -19.75 16.99
C GLU A 196 -4.03 -20.07 15.54
N GLN A 197 -2.85 -19.65 15.06
CA GLN A 197 -2.38 -19.91 13.70
C GLN A 197 -2.36 -21.40 13.35
N TYR A 198 -2.04 -22.27 14.30
CA TYR A 198 -1.99 -23.73 14.12
C TYR A 198 -3.24 -24.47 14.64
N ALA A 199 -4.27 -23.73 15.06
CA ALA A 199 -5.52 -24.26 15.65
C ALA A 199 -5.28 -25.21 16.84
N ILE A 200 -4.41 -24.80 17.76
CA ILE A 200 -4.08 -25.46 19.02
C ILE A 200 -4.73 -24.68 20.19
N GLU A 201 -5.23 -25.40 21.20
CA GLU A 201 -5.77 -24.76 22.40
C GLU A 201 -4.62 -24.16 23.25
N PRO A 202 -4.63 -22.85 23.56
CA PRO A 202 -3.54 -22.21 24.29
C PRO A 202 -3.54 -22.53 25.78
N ILE A 203 -2.35 -22.51 26.39
CA ILE A 203 -2.20 -22.51 27.85
C ILE A 203 -2.25 -21.05 28.32
N ALA A 204 -3.29 -20.69 29.06
CA ALA A 204 -3.47 -19.32 29.60
C ALA A 204 -2.98 -19.17 31.05
N ASP A 205 -2.75 -20.28 31.77
CA ASP A 205 -2.33 -20.22 33.17
C ASP A 205 -0.89 -19.72 33.32
N LYS A 206 -0.73 -18.57 34.00
CA LYS A 206 0.58 -17.93 34.18
C LYS A 206 1.59 -18.84 34.89
N ALA A 207 1.17 -19.62 35.89
CA ALA A 207 2.09 -20.46 36.64
C ALA A 207 2.63 -21.62 35.79
N GLU A 208 1.77 -22.22 34.96
CA GLU A 208 2.15 -23.25 34.00
C GLU A 208 3.12 -22.72 32.93
N ILE A 209 2.86 -21.54 32.37
CA ILE A 209 3.76 -20.90 31.40
C ILE A 209 5.13 -20.64 32.02
N LEU A 210 5.19 -20.09 33.23
CA LEU A 210 6.46 -19.82 33.91
C LEU A 210 7.27 -21.10 34.12
N LYS A 211 6.61 -22.20 34.50
CA LYS A 211 7.27 -23.50 34.66
C LYS A 211 7.83 -24.04 33.34
N ILE A 212 7.13 -23.85 32.22
CA ILE A 212 7.62 -24.24 30.89
C ILE A 212 8.85 -23.38 30.53
N LEU A 213 8.81 -22.08 30.80
CA LEU A 213 9.88 -21.14 30.48
C LEU A 213 11.19 -21.43 31.22
N GLU A 214 11.13 -21.92 32.47
CA GLU A 214 12.31 -22.34 33.22
C GLU A 214 13.06 -23.53 32.58
N GLY A 215 12.35 -24.35 31.81
CA GLY A 215 12.90 -25.56 31.17
C GLY A 215 13.36 -25.36 29.72
N VAL A 216 13.27 -24.14 29.16
CA VAL A 216 13.64 -23.89 27.76
C VAL A 216 15.16 -23.77 27.63
N ASP A 217 15.75 -24.62 26.79
CA ASP A 217 17.16 -24.50 26.42
C ASP A 217 17.34 -23.35 25.43
N ILE A 218 18.24 -22.42 25.75
CA ILE A 218 18.48 -21.21 24.94
C ILE A 218 19.81 -21.40 24.23
N PRO A 219 19.82 -21.57 22.89
CA PRO A 219 21.05 -21.74 22.13
C PRO A 219 21.96 -20.51 22.28
N GLU A 220 23.26 -20.75 22.51
CA GLU A 220 24.25 -19.67 22.55
C GLU A 220 24.42 -19.04 21.16
N PHE A 221 24.21 -17.72 21.06
CA PHE A 221 24.38 -17.00 19.81
C PHE A 221 25.85 -16.71 19.49
N LYS A 222 26.25 -16.99 18.25
CA LYS A 222 27.59 -16.70 17.72
C LYS A 222 27.48 -15.78 16.51
N PRO A 223 27.96 -14.52 16.60
CA PRO A 223 27.92 -13.58 15.49
C PRO A 223 28.66 -14.10 14.27
N SER A 224 28.13 -13.82 13.08
CA SER A 224 28.72 -14.21 11.80
C SER A 224 29.33 -13.00 11.10
N ALA A 225 30.56 -13.14 10.60
CA ALA A 225 31.25 -12.11 9.83
C ALA A 225 30.73 -11.96 8.39
N SER A 226 29.91 -12.91 7.91
CA SER A 226 29.36 -12.91 6.55
C SER A 226 28.12 -12.02 6.40
N VAL A 227 27.47 -11.63 7.50
CA VAL A 227 26.24 -10.84 7.48
C VAL A 227 26.57 -9.38 7.17
N LYS A 228 26.10 -8.89 6.02
CA LYS A 228 26.19 -7.49 5.62
C LYS A 228 24.91 -6.76 6.03
N ILE A 229 25.05 -5.75 6.89
CA ILE A 229 23.93 -4.93 7.34
C ILE A 229 23.96 -3.60 6.59
N ALA A 230 22.93 -3.33 5.80
CA ALA A 230 22.80 -2.07 5.07
C ALA A 230 22.56 -0.89 6.03
N VAL A 231 23.38 0.15 5.89
CA VAL A 231 23.31 1.39 6.68
C VAL A 231 22.40 2.41 6.01
N THR A 232 22.32 2.37 4.67
CA THR A 232 21.50 3.27 3.85
C THR A 232 20.50 2.50 2.99
N GLU A 233 19.47 3.18 2.48
CA GLU A 233 18.53 2.56 1.55
C GLU A 233 19.17 2.18 0.21
N ALA A 234 20.16 2.95 -0.23
CA ALA A 234 20.92 2.64 -1.45
C ALA A 234 21.65 1.29 -1.30
N GLU A 235 22.37 1.10 -0.18
CA GLU A 235 23.03 -0.16 0.14
C GLU A 235 22.03 -1.32 0.29
N ALA A 236 20.85 -1.07 0.86
CA ALA A 236 19.81 -2.08 1.01
C ALA A 236 19.25 -2.54 -0.34
N LYS A 237 19.12 -1.62 -1.31
CA LYS A 237 18.69 -1.95 -2.68
C LYS A 237 19.77 -2.69 -3.46
N GLU A 238 21.02 -2.22 -3.37
CA GLU A 238 22.17 -2.90 -4.02
C GLU A 238 22.37 -4.33 -3.49
N ALA A 239 22.16 -4.56 -2.19
CA ALA A 239 22.23 -5.90 -1.61
C ALA A 239 21.14 -6.84 -2.12
N ALA A 240 19.93 -6.32 -2.43
CA ALA A 240 18.82 -7.12 -2.95
C ALA A 240 18.97 -7.51 -4.44
N GLU A 241 19.82 -6.79 -5.19
CA GLU A 241 20.04 -7.01 -6.62
C GLU A 241 21.31 -7.84 -6.91
N GLY A 242 22.13 -8.14 -5.89
CA GLY A 242 23.48 -8.67 -6.02
C GLY A 242 23.69 -10.19 -5.85
N GLU A 243 22.65 -11.01 -5.84
CA GLU A 243 22.78 -12.45 -5.60
C GLU A 243 23.15 -13.23 -6.88
N GLY A 244 24.45 -13.57 -7.01
CA GLY A 244 25.01 -14.42 -8.08
C GLY A 244 24.94 -15.93 -7.79
N ASP A 245 25.60 -16.75 -8.64
CA ASP A 245 25.64 -18.23 -8.74
C ASP A 245 25.36 -19.11 -7.49
N ASP A 246 25.63 -18.63 -6.27
CA ASP A 246 25.33 -19.31 -4.99
C ASP A 246 23.82 -19.41 -4.69
N ALA A 247 23.05 -18.45 -5.19
CA ALA A 247 21.60 -18.39 -5.01
C ALA A 247 20.87 -19.51 -5.77
N GLU A 248 21.36 -19.91 -6.96
CA GLU A 248 20.77 -21.01 -7.72
C GLU A 248 20.95 -22.36 -7.00
N GLN A 249 22.14 -22.61 -6.44
CA GLN A 249 22.39 -23.83 -5.65
C GLN A 249 21.51 -23.89 -4.40
N THR A 250 21.41 -22.77 -3.67
CA THR A 250 20.56 -22.65 -2.49
C THR A 250 19.08 -22.90 -2.84
N LEU A 251 18.62 -22.35 -3.96
CA LEU A 251 17.26 -22.55 -4.46
C LEU A 251 16.99 -24.03 -4.78
N ASP A 252 17.92 -24.71 -5.46
CA ASP A 252 17.79 -26.13 -5.78
C ASP A 252 17.71 -26.99 -4.51
N GLU A 253 18.55 -26.72 -3.50
CA GLU A 253 18.49 -27.42 -2.21
C GLU A 253 17.15 -27.22 -1.50
N LEU A 254 16.63 -25.99 -1.49
CA LEU A 254 15.33 -25.65 -0.91
C LEU A 254 14.17 -26.32 -1.66
N LEU A 255 14.21 -26.37 -2.99
CA LEU A 255 13.22 -27.07 -3.81
C LEU A 255 13.24 -28.59 -3.56
N ILE A 256 14.43 -29.18 -3.36
CA ILE A 256 14.54 -30.59 -2.99
C ILE A 256 13.94 -30.85 -1.60
N LYS A 257 14.18 -29.97 -0.63
CA LYS A 257 13.53 -30.06 0.70
C LYS A 257 12.02 -29.94 0.56
N LEU A 258 11.53 -28.97 -0.23
CA LEU A 258 10.12 -28.75 -0.50
C LEU A 258 9.44 -29.98 -1.10
N ALA A 259 10.07 -30.62 -2.10
CA ALA A 259 9.54 -31.80 -2.77
C ALA A 259 9.48 -33.05 -1.88
N LYS A 260 10.32 -33.12 -0.84
CA LYS A 260 10.35 -34.23 0.13
C LYS A 260 9.37 -34.05 1.29
N MET A 261 8.67 -32.91 1.36
CA MET A 261 7.76 -32.64 2.47
C MET A 261 6.53 -33.56 2.46
N PRO A 262 6.18 -34.18 3.60
CA PRO A 262 4.94 -34.94 3.75
C PRO A 262 3.77 -33.96 3.91
N THR A 263 3.28 -33.43 2.79
CA THR A 263 2.24 -32.39 2.77
C THR A 263 0.81 -32.93 2.89
N ALA A 264 0.61 -34.24 2.75
CA ALA A 264 -0.71 -34.86 2.67
C ALA A 264 -1.54 -34.76 3.97
N ASP A 265 -0.89 -34.73 5.13
CA ASP A 265 -1.54 -34.68 6.45
C ASP A 265 -1.54 -33.28 7.08
N PHE A 266 -1.03 -32.27 6.36
CA PHE A 266 -0.97 -30.92 6.88
C PHE A 266 -2.33 -30.24 6.84
N LYS A 267 -2.84 -29.91 8.03
CA LYS A 267 -4.01 -29.04 8.15
C LYS A 267 -3.65 -27.62 7.68
N PRO A 268 -4.58 -26.92 6.99
CA PRO A 268 -4.46 -25.50 6.71
C PRO A 268 -4.22 -24.70 7.99
N LEU A 269 -3.44 -23.63 7.88
CA LEU A 269 -3.17 -22.69 8.96
C LEU A 269 -4.25 -21.62 8.99
N VAL A 270 -4.44 -20.99 10.16
CA VAL A 270 -5.28 -19.81 10.30
C VAL A 270 -4.40 -18.59 10.04
N ALA A 271 -4.64 -17.89 8.93
CA ALA A 271 -4.01 -16.59 8.69
C ALA A 271 -4.70 -15.55 9.57
N ILE A 272 -3.96 -14.97 10.51
CA ILE A 272 -4.54 -14.04 11.49
C ILE A 272 -4.62 -12.65 10.86
N ASP A 273 -5.85 -12.16 10.71
CA ASP A 273 -6.12 -10.78 10.27
C ASP A 273 -5.98 -9.82 11.45
N PHE A 274 -5.13 -8.81 11.29
CA PHE A 274 -4.92 -7.82 12.35
C PHE A 274 -6.17 -6.99 12.62
N GLU A 275 -6.86 -7.30 13.71
CA GLU A 275 -7.92 -6.49 14.31
C GLU A 275 -7.40 -5.76 15.55
N LYS A 276 -7.47 -4.43 15.52
CA LYS A 276 -7.01 -3.53 16.60
C LYS A 276 -8.11 -3.23 17.62
N ASP A 277 -9.38 -3.36 17.22
CA ASP A 277 -10.56 -2.92 17.98
C ASP A 277 -11.17 -4.02 18.85
N ASP A 278 -10.61 -5.24 18.81
CA ASP A 278 -10.91 -6.34 19.72
C ASP A 278 -9.76 -6.51 20.72
N ASP A 279 -10.03 -6.22 21.99
CA ASP A 279 -9.03 -6.29 23.06
C ASP A 279 -8.84 -7.72 23.59
N THR A 280 -9.56 -8.72 23.06
CA THR A 280 -9.49 -10.13 23.49
C THR A 280 -8.64 -11.04 22.59
N ASN A 281 -8.23 -10.55 21.42
CA ASN A 281 -7.49 -11.32 20.42
C ASN A 281 -5.96 -11.29 20.59
N HIS A 282 -5.44 -10.60 21.62
CA HIS A 282 -4.01 -10.47 21.90
C HIS A 282 -3.14 -9.80 20.80
N HIS A 283 -3.74 -9.24 19.74
CA HIS A 283 -3.00 -8.55 18.67
C HIS A 283 -2.28 -7.31 19.20
N MET A 284 -3.02 -6.46 19.91
CA MET A 284 -2.47 -5.23 20.47
C MET A 284 -1.50 -5.48 21.60
N GLU A 285 -1.68 -6.56 22.37
CA GLU A 285 -0.74 -6.99 23.41
C GLU A 285 0.60 -7.38 22.80
N PHE A 286 0.59 -8.21 21.75
CA PHE A 286 1.80 -8.59 21.02
C PHE A 286 2.50 -7.35 20.44
N VAL A 287 1.78 -6.51 19.69
CA VAL A 287 2.39 -5.35 19.02
C VAL A 287 2.96 -4.36 20.03
N THR A 288 2.28 -4.13 21.16
CA THR A 288 2.75 -3.23 22.22
C THR A 288 3.98 -3.79 22.91
N ALA A 289 3.95 -5.05 23.35
CA ALA A 289 5.10 -5.68 23.99
C ALA A 289 6.31 -5.76 23.04
N ALA A 290 6.09 -6.17 21.79
CA ALA A 290 7.15 -6.26 20.80
C ALA A 290 7.80 -4.90 20.48
N SER A 291 6.97 -3.86 20.36
CA SER A 291 7.47 -2.50 20.17
C SER A 291 8.24 -2.00 21.39
N ASN A 292 7.72 -2.22 22.60
CA ASN A 292 8.34 -1.70 23.83
C ASN A 292 9.67 -2.41 24.14
N LEU A 293 9.78 -3.72 23.89
CA LEU A 293 11.06 -4.44 24.03
C LEU A 293 12.11 -3.92 23.03
N ARG A 294 11.71 -3.67 21.78
CA ARG A 294 12.60 -3.02 20.82
C ARG A 294 12.91 -1.57 21.19
N ALA A 295 11.98 -0.87 21.85
CA ALA A 295 12.22 0.46 22.36
C ALA A 295 13.27 0.41 23.49
N GLU A 296 13.19 -0.56 24.40
CA GLU A 296 14.16 -0.83 25.46
C GLU A 296 15.55 -1.06 24.84
N ASN A 297 15.69 -1.92 23.82
CA ASN A 297 16.97 -2.14 23.13
C ASN A 297 17.68 -0.83 22.72
N TYR A 298 16.94 0.20 22.31
CA TYR A 298 17.49 1.46 21.79
C TYR A 298 17.27 2.65 22.74
N ASP A 299 16.96 2.39 24.02
CA ASP A 299 16.66 3.38 25.05
C ASP A 299 15.53 4.37 24.69
N ILE A 300 14.56 3.95 23.88
CA ILE A 300 13.42 4.75 23.42
C ILE A 300 12.31 4.67 24.47
N GLU A 301 11.63 5.79 24.72
CA GLU A 301 10.49 5.85 25.65
C GLU A 301 9.35 4.92 25.17
N HIS A 302 8.86 4.09 26.09
CA HIS A 302 7.78 3.14 25.82
C HIS A 302 6.46 3.83 25.44
N ALA A 303 5.56 3.09 24.80
CA ALA A 303 4.18 3.49 24.59
C ALA A 303 3.23 2.58 25.36
N ASP A 304 2.13 3.15 25.84
CA ASP A 304 1.00 2.35 26.31
C ASP A 304 0.25 1.72 25.12
N VAL A 305 -0.69 0.82 25.45
CA VAL A 305 -1.52 0.12 24.45
C VAL A 305 -2.33 1.11 23.62
N MET A 306 -2.82 2.20 24.20
CA MET A 306 -3.66 3.18 23.50
C MET A 306 -2.88 3.95 22.43
N LYS A 307 -1.69 4.46 22.77
CA LYS A 307 -0.77 5.13 21.85
C LYS A 307 -0.29 4.16 20.77
N THR A 308 -0.04 2.91 21.14
CA THR A 308 0.33 1.85 20.19
C THR A 308 -0.82 1.56 19.23
N LYS A 309 -2.06 1.41 19.70
CA LYS A 309 -3.28 1.22 18.91
C LYS A 309 -3.51 2.35 17.93
N GLN A 310 -3.30 3.60 18.37
CA GLN A 310 -3.40 4.77 17.48
C GLN A 310 -2.40 4.73 16.32
N ILE A 311 -1.15 4.32 16.58
CA ILE A 311 -0.09 4.31 15.58
C ILE A 311 -0.19 3.08 14.68
N ALA A 312 -0.22 1.86 15.25
CA ALA A 312 -0.28 0.59 14.53
C ALA A 312 -1.58 0.44 13.71
N GLY A 313 -2.69 0.90 14.27
CA GLY A 313 -4.00 0.87 13.63
C GLY A 313 -4.23 1.99 12.61
N ARG A 314 -3.24 2.87 12.39
CA ARG A 314 -3.34 4.09 11.56
C ARG A 314 -4.62 4.86 11.88
N ILE A 315 -4.97 4.97 13.16
CA ILE A 315 -6.23 5.57 13.59
C ILE A 315 -6.22 7.04 13.20
N ILE A 316 -7.16 7.42 12.36
CA ILE A 316 -7.42 8.81 12.01
C ILE A 316 -8.34 9.38 13.10
N PRO A 317 -7.87 10.32 13.93
CA PRO A 317 -8.73 10.87 14.95
C PRO A 317 -9.89 11.65 14.33
N ALA A 318 -11.08 11.47 14.89
CA ALA A 318 -12.30 12.09 14.41
C ALA A 318 -13.16 12.55 15.59
N LEU A 319 -13.70 13.76 15.48
CA LEU A 319 -14.61 14.35 16.45
C LEU A 319 -15.88 14.82 15.74
N ALA A 320 -17.04 14.54 16.35
CA ALA A 320 -18.34 14.87 15.78
C ALA A 320 -18.53 16.38 15.54
N THR A 321 -17.92 17.24 16.35
CA THR A 321 -17.96 18.70 16.23
C THR A 321 -17.44 19.16 14.87
N THR A 322 -16.27 18.66 14.47
CA THR A 322 -15.66 19.06 13.21
C THR A 322 -16.38 18.43 12.02
N THR A 323 -16.85 17.18 12.13
CA THR A 323 -17.69 16.55 11.09
C THR A 323 -18.96 17.35 10.85
N THR A 324 -19.64 17.79 11.91
CA THR A 324 -20.87 18.60 11.83
C THR A 324 -20.60 19.96 11.20
N CYS A 325 -19.52 20.64 11.61
CA CYS A 325 -19.13 21.93 11.04
C CYS A 325 -18.85 21.83 9.54
N VAL A 326 -18.07 20.82 9.12
CA VAL A 326 -17.78 20.59 7.71
C VAL A 326 -19.06 20.26 6.92
N ALA A 327 -19.92 19.39 7.44
CA ALA A 327 -21.20 19.06 6.81
C ALA A 327 -22.10 20.31 6.64
N GLY A 328 -22.14 21.20 7.63
CA GLY A 328 -22.83 22.49 7.52
C GLY A 328 -22.30 23.34 6.37
N LEU A 329 -20.96 23.49 6.26
CA LEU A 329 -20.31 24.22 5.18
C LEU A 329 -20.57 23.57 3.80
N VAL A 330 -20.62 22.24 3.72
CA VAL A 330 -21.05 21.50 2.52
C VAL A 330 -22.46 21.95 2.11
N CYS A 331 -23.41 21.93 3.05
CA CYS A 331 -24.80 22.27 2.76
C CYS A 331 -24.97 23.73 2.32
N LEU A 332 -24.15 24.66 2.84
CA LEU A 332 -24.16 26.05 2.41
C LEU A 332 -23.71 26.22 0.95
N GLU A 333 -22.70 25.46 0.52
CA GLU A 333 -22.29 25.43 -0.90
C GLU A 333 -23.34 24.74 -1.77
N LEU A 334 -24.03 23.72 -1.25
CA LEU A 334 -25.09 23.02 -1.98
C LEU A 334 -26.24 23.96 -2.38
N TYR A 335 -26.63 24.92 -1.54
CA TYR A 335 -27.66 25.90 -1.89
C TYR A 335 -27.34 26.71 -3.15
N LYS A 336 -26.05 26.90 -3.48
CA LYS A 336 -25.61 27.62 -4.67
C LYS A 336 -25.79 26.77 -5.94
N MET A 337 -26.00 25.47 -5.80
CA MET A 337 -26.13 24.50 -6.88
C MET A 337 -27.56 23.99 -7.07
N ILE A 338 -28.47 24.29 -6.14
CA ILE A 338 -29.88 23.90 -6.25
C ILE A 338 -30.59 24.92 -7.15
N ASP A 339 -31.15 24.45 -8.26
CA ASP A 339 -32.06 25.19 -9.14
C ASP A 339 -33.42 24.49 -9.21
N ILE A 340 -34.48 25.26 -9.48
CA ILE A 340 -35.88 24.81 -9.44
C ILE A 340 -36.25 23.97 -10.67
N ASP A 341 -35.53 24.13 -11.79
CA ASP A 341 -35.89 23.54 -13.09
C ASP A 341 -34.95 22.42 -13.57
N GLY A 342 -34.12 21.85 -12.68
CA GLY A 342 -33.20 20.76 -13.02
C GLY A 342 -32.05 21.16 -13.96
N LYS A 343 -31.81 22.45 -14.14
CA LYS A 343 -30.64 23.00 -14.86
C LYS A 343 -29.50 23.25 -13.86
N LEU A 344 -28.26 23.24 -14.36
CA LEU A 344 -27.13 23.70 -13.57
C LEU A 344 -27.22 25.23 -13.42
N PRO A 345 -27.24 25.78 -12.20
CA PRO A 345 -27.39 27.21 -12.02
C PRO A 345 -26.14 27.95 -12.49
N THR A 346 -26.33 29.10 -13.14
CA THR A 346 -25.24 29.97 -13.61
C THR A 346 -24.71 30.85 -12.48
N VAL A 347 -24.07 30.22 -11.49
CA VAL A 347 -23.44 30.93 -10.36
C VAL A 347 -21.99 31.27 -10.70
N GLN A 348 -21.61 32.52 -10.48
CA GLN A 348 -20.24 32.98 -10.69
C GLN A 348 -19.28 32.29 -9.72
N ILE A 349 -18.08 31.91 -10.20
CA ILE A 349 -17.05 31.24 -9.41
C ILE A 349 -16.70 31.98 -8.11
N SER A 350 -16.73 33.31 -8.14
CA SER A 350 -16.50 34.20 -7.00
C SER A 350 -17.47 34.03 -5.82
N ARG A 351 -18.65 33.43 -6.05
CA ARG A 351 -19.65 33.13 -5.01
C ARG A 351 -19.32 31.83 -4.27
N PHE A 352 -18.58 30.92 -4.88
CA PHE A 352 -18.17 29.68 -4.25
C PHE A 352 -16.98 29.91 -3.32
N LYS A 353 -16.89 29.06 -2.29
CA LYS A 353 -15.84 29.14 -1.27
C LYS A 353 -15.32 27.76 -0.93
N ASN A 354 -14.03 27.53 -1.14
CA ASN A 354 -13.30 26.44 -0.48
C ASN A 354 -13.05 26.87 0.96
N SER A 355 -13.53 26.10 1.93
CA SER A 355 -13.37 26.43 3.35
C SER A 355 -12.30 25.57 4.00
N PHE A 356 -11.40 26.20 4.73
CA PHE A 356 -10.32 25.59 5.51
C PHE A 356 -10.57 25.87 6.99
N ILE A 357 -10.75 24.83 7.80
CA ILE A 357 -11.08 25.01 9.21
C ILE A 357 -10.07 24.31 10.13
N ASN A 358 -9.84 24.94 11.28
CA ASN A 358 -9.10 24.40 12.41
C ASN A 358 -9.78 24.88 13.70
N LEU A 359 -10.61 24.01 14.28
CA LEU A 359 -11.39 24.34 15.48
C LEU A 359 -10.54 24.41 16.77
N ALA A 360 -9.29 23.92 16.76
CA ALA A 360 -8.37 24.04 17.89
C ALA A 360 -7.79 25.46 18.00
N LEU A 361 -7.59 26.15 16.86
CA LEU A 361 -7.16 27.55 16.77
C LEU A 361 -8.32 28.53 16.48
N PRO A 362 -9.57 28.12 16.72
CA PRO A 362 -10.78 28.65 16.07
C PRO A 362 -10.63 29.32 14.69
N PHE A 363 -9.80 28.76 13.81
CA PHE A 363 -9.48 29.34 12.51
C PHE A 363 -10.45 28.88 11.42
N PHE A 364 -10.94 29.86 10.66
CA PHE A 364 -11.75 29.68 9.45
C PHE A 364 -11.13 30.51 8.32
N GLY A 365 -10.57 29.84 7.32
CA GLY A 365 -10.12 30.44 6.08
C GLY A 365 -11.07 30.06 4.96
N MET A 366 -11.36 31.00 4.06
CA MET A 366 -12.11 30.69 2.83
C MET A 366 -11.35 31.25 1.64
N SER A 367 -11.24 30.47 0.57
CA SER A 367 -10.68 30.93 -0.69
C SER A 367 -11.68 30.72 -1.81
N GLU A 368 -11.53 31.51 -2.87
CA GLU A 368 -12.18 31.19 -4.13
C GLU A 368 -11.62 29.88 -4.69
N PRO A 369 -12.46 29.00 -5.29
CA PRO A 369 -11.97 27.87 -6.05
C PRO A 369 -11.15 28.30 -7.25
N VAL A 370 -10.19 27.47 -7.66
CA VAL A 370 -9.43 27.70 -8.89
C VAL A 370 -10.27 27.26 -10.09
N GLY A 371 -10.29 28.09 -11.12
CA GLY A 371 -10.97 27.78 -12.38
C GLY A 371 -10.33 26.59 -13.09
N ALA A 372 -11.11 25.86 -13.87
CA ALA A 372 -10.56 24.79 -14.71
C ALA A 372 -9.58 25.38 -15.74
N PRO A 373 -8.35 24.84 -15.89
CA PRO A 373 -7.42 25.31 -16.92
C PRO A 373 -8.04 25.17 -18.32
N GLU A 374 -8.04 26.27 -19.08
CA GLU A 374 -8.47 26.28 -20.47
C GLU A 374 -7.34 25.77 -21.37
N LYS A 375 -7.66 24.80 -22.22
CA LYS A 375 -6.86 24.37 -23.37
C LYS A 375 -7.55 24.87 -24.64
N GLU A 376 -6.79 25.00 -25.73
CA GLU A 376 -7.32 25.47 -27.01
C GLU A 376 -6.88 24.53 -28.14
N TYR A 377 -7.82 24.17 -29.01
CA TYR A 377 -7.55 23.54 -30.29
C TYR A 377 -8.29 24.30 -31.38
N ASN A 378 -7.59 24.74 -32.42
CA ASN A 378 -8.19 25.44 -33.56
C ASN A 378 -9.16 26.58 -33.15
N HIS A 379 -8.75 27.44 -32.23
CA HIS A 379 -9.55 28.53 -31.67
C HIS A 379 -10.80 28.13 -30.88
N ILE A 380 -10.94 26.84 -30.55
CA ILE A 380 -11.97 26.31 -29.67
C ILE A 380 -11.34 26.04 -28.31
N LYS A 381 -11.82 26.77 -27.30
CA LYS A 381 -11.42 26.57 -25.91
C LYS A 381 -12.20 25.42 -25.29
N PHE A 382 -11.52 24.65 -24.46
CA PHE A 382 -12.11 23.57 -23.69
C PHE A 382 -11.36 23.35 -22.38
N THR A 383 -11.99 22.61 -21.48
CA THR A 383 -11.49 22.26 -20.16
C THR A 383 -11.61 20.76 -19.94
N LEU A 384 -11.22 20.28 -18.76
CA LEU A 384 -11.41 18.88 -18.35
C LEU A 384 -12.88 18.41 -18.35
N TRP A 385 -13.83 19.35 -18.31
CA TRP A 385 -15.27 19.05 -18.26
C TRP A 385 -15.90 18.85 -19.64
N ASP A 386 -15.23 19.34 -20.68
CA ASP A 386 -15.72 19.23 -22.03
C ASP A 386 -15.45 17.83 -22.56
N ARG A 387 -16.39 17.34 -23.36
CA ARG A 387 -16.26 16.06 -24.03
C ARG A 387 -16.95 16.10 -25.39
N LEU A 388 -16.45 15.30 -26.31
CA LEU A 388 -17.12 15.06 -27.57
C LEU A 388 -17.96 13.78 -27.43
N GLU A 389 -19.27 13.87 -27.64
CA GLU A 389 -20.15 12.71 -27.61
C GLU A 389 -20.52 12.26 -29.02
N ILE A 390 -20.46 10.95 -29.24
CA ILE A 390 -20.95 10.32 -30.45
C ILE A 390 -21.52 8.94 -30.13
N SER A 391 -22.58 8.56 -30.83
CA SER A 391 -23.22 7.25 -30.72
C SER A 391 -23.30 6.61 -32.10
N GLY A 392 -23.06 5.31 -32.19
CA GLY A 392 -23.26 4.56 -33.42
C GLY A 392 -22.51 3.24 -33.48
N ASN A 393 -22.42 2.68 -34.68
CA ASN A 393 -21.57 1.53 -35.00
C ASN A 393 -20.55 1.94 -36.08
N MET A 394 -19.61 2.81 -35.70
CA MET A 394 -18.62 3.36 -36.62
C MET A 394 -17.43 2.43 -36.79
N THR A 395 -16.89 2.42 -38.00
CA THR A 395 -15.56 1.87 -38.26
C THR A 395 -14.49 2.83 -37.71
N LEU A 396 -13.28 2.33 -37.47
CA LEU A 396 -12.15 3.18 -37.09
C LEU A 396 -11.91 4.29 -38.12
N ARG A 397 -12.04 3.98 -39.41
CA ARG A 397 -11.91 4.96 -40.51
C ARG A 397 -12.92 6.08 -40.42
N ASP A 398 -14.19 5.76 -40.20
CA ASP A 398 -15.25 6.76 -40.10
C ASP A 398 -15.10 7.59 -38.82
N PHE A 399 -14.65 6.96 -37.73
CA PHE A 399 -14.41 7.64 -36.47
C PHE A 399 -13.27 8.65 -36.58
N ILE A 400 -12.13 8.27 -37.18
CA ILE A 400 -11.02 9.19 -37.47
C ILE A 400 -11.50 10.38 -38.31
N ARG A 401 -12.18 10.12 -39.42
CA ARG A 401 -12.73 11.18 -40.27
C ARG A 401 -13.69 12.10 -39.52
N TRP A 402 -14.49 11.55 -38.60
CA TRP A 402 -15.38 12.34 -37.78
C TRP A 402 -14.61 13.25 -36.81
N ILE A 403 -13.57 12.73 -36.15
CA ILE A 403 -12.69 13.52 -35.28
C ILE A 403 -12.07 14.66 -36.08
N GLU A 404 -11.45 14.34 -37.22
CA GLU A 404 -10.78 15.33 -38.08
C GLU A 404 -11.75 16.37 -38.61
N LYS A 405 -12.98 15.98 -38.97
CA LYS A 405 -14.02 16.93 -39.39
C LYS A 405 -14.48 17.83 -38.25
N LYS A 406 -14.55 17.29 -37.02
CA LYS A 406 -15.03 18.02 -35.83
C LYS A 406 -13.97 18.99 -35.31
N SER A 407 -12.71 18.56 -35.24
CA SER A 407 -11.56 19.38 -34.83
C SER A 407 -11.07 20.31 -35.95
N LYS A 408 -11.32 19.93 -37.21
CA LYS A 408 -10.70 20.50 -38.43
C LYS A 408 -9.17 20.39 -38.41
N MET A 409 -8.65 19.37 -37.75
CA MET A 409 -7.21 19.07 -37.63
C MET A 409 -6.99 17.59 -37.94
N ASN A 410 -5.80 17.22 -38.40
CA ASN A 410 -5.46 15.82 -38.65
C ASN A 410 -5.14 15.10 -37.34
N ILE A 411 -5.56 13.85 -37.21
CA ILE A 411 -5.27 13.06 -36.01
C ILE A 411 -3.84 12.51 -36.06
N SER A 412 -3.11 12.66 -34.95
CA SER A 412 -1.75 12.14 -34.80
C SER A 412 -1.75 10.81 -34.03
N MET A 413 -2.49 10.74 -32.92
CA MET A 413 -2.64 9.53 -32.10
C MET A 413 -4.06 9.39 -31.55
N LEU A 414 -4.49 8.15 -31.35
CA LEU A 414 -5.76 7.75 -30.74
C LEU A 414 -5.52 6.61 -29.76
N SER A 415 -5.94 6.76 -28.52
CA SER A 415 -5.85 5.74 -27.48
C SER A 415 -7.21 5.50 -26.79
N SER A 416 -7.34 4.34 -26.16
CA SER A 416 -8.43 3.98 -25.26
C SER A 416 -7.82 3.42 -23.98
N GLY A 417 -7.80 4.21 -22.91
CA GLY A 417 -7.01 3.89 -21.71
C GLY A 417 -5.52 3.76 -22.04
N VAL A 418 -4.88 2.69 -21.59
CA VAL A 418 -3.46 2.41 -21.87
C VAL A 418 -3.18 1.84 -23.27
N SER A 419 -4.22 1.57 -24.06
CA SER A 419 -4.10 0.91 -25.35
C SER A 419 -4.06 1.91 -26.49
N LEU A 420 -2.95 1.92 -27.25
CA LEU A 420 -2.79 2.75 -28.44
C LEU A 420 -3.49 2.10 -29.64
N ILE A 421 -4.56 2.74 -30.11
CA ILE A 421 -5.45 2.25 -31.17
C ILE A 421 -4.89 2.63 -32.54
N TYR A 422 -4.48 3.89 -32.69
CA TYR A 422 -3.92 4.45 -33.91
C TYR A 422 -2.81 5.45 -33.58
N ALA A 423 -1.74 5.45 -34.37
CA ALA A 423 -0.76 6.53 -34.40
C ALA A 423 -0.17 6.66 -35.81
N PHE A 424 0.18 7.87 -36.23
CA PHE A 424 0.69 8.14 -37.58
C PHE A 424 1.98 7.35 -37.93
N PHE A 425 2.79 7.00 -36.92
CA PHE A 425 4.04 6.24 -37.08
C PHE A 425 3.85 4.71 -37.04
N MET A 426 2.62 4.20 -36.87
CA MET A 426 2.38 2.76 -36.91
C MET A 426 2.61 2.19 -38.31
N PRO A 427 3.10 0.93 -38.43
CA PRO A 427 3.24 0.28 -39.72
C PRO A 427 1.91 0.22 -40.48
N ARG A 428 1.89 0.67 -41.74
CA ARG A 428 0.67 0.78 -42.57
C ARG A 428 -0.17 -0.50 -42.59
N HIS A 429 0.46 -1.67 -42.70
CA HIS A 429 -0.23 -2.96 -42.73
C HIS A 429 -1.02 -3.26 -41.43
N LYS A 430 -0.55 -2.79 -40.26
CA LYS A 430 -1.28 -2.96 -38.98
C LYS A 430 -2.47 -2.02 -38.88
N VAL A 431 -2.31 -0.80 -39.40
CA VAL A 431 -3.36 0.21 -39.36
C VAL A 431 -4.47 -0.13 -40.34
N GLU A 432 -4.13 -0.46 -41.60
CA GLU A 432 -5.10 -0.82 -42.63
C GLU A 432 -5.98 -2.00 -42.23
N GLY A 433 -5.43 -3.02 -41.55
CA GLY A 433 -6.19 -4.16 -41.04
C GLY A 433 -7.24 -3.82 -39.97
N ARG A 434 -7.16 -2.64 -39.35
CA ARG A 434 -8.09 -2.15 -38.30
C ARG A 434 -9.06 -1.09 -38.80
N MET A 435 -8.74 -0.41 -39.91
CA MET A 435 -9.49 0.74 -40.40
C MET A 435 -10.96 0.42 -40.69
N ASP A 436 -11.24 -0.76 -41.22
CA ASP A 436 -12.60 -1.17 -41.62
C ASP A 436 -13.33 -1.97 -40.53
N LYS A 437 -12.68 -2.22 -39.38
CA LYS A 437 -13.29 -2.86 -38.21
C LYS A 437 -14.05 -1.84 -37.38
N THR A 438 -15.06 -2.30 -36.66
CA THR A 438 -15.80 -1.46 -35.70
C THR A 438 -14.91 -1.07 -34.53
N LEU A 439 -15.17 0.08 -33.89
CA LEU A 439 -14.38 0.51 -32.73
C LEU A 439 -14.38 -0.52 -31.59
N LYS A 440 -15.49 -1.26 -31.41
CA LYS A 440 -15.58 -2.35 -30.44
C LYS A 440 -14.54 -3.44 -30.74
N GLU A 441 -14.54 -3.96 -31.97
CA GLU A 441 -13.62 -5.01 -32.40
C GLU A 441 -12.16 -4.57 -32.32
N VAL A 442 -11.87 -3.32 -32.68
CA VAL A 442 -10.51 -2.78 -32.60
C VAL A 442 -10.02 -2.73 -31.16
N VAL A 443 -10.85 -2.26 -30.22
CA VAL A 443 -10.49 -2.23 -28.80
C VAL A 443 -10.28 -3.65 -28.26
N GLU A 444 -11.16 -4.60 -28.60
CA GLU A 444 -11.02 -6.00 -28.17
C GLU A 444 -9.76 -6.66 -28.75
N GLU A 445 -9.41 -6.37 -30.01
CA GLU A 445 -8.19 -6.85 -30.65
C GLU A 445 -6.93 -6.30 -29.95
N VAL A 446 -6.87 -4.98 -29.74
CA VAL A 446 -5.67 -4.31 -29.18
C VAL A 446 -5.48 -4.69 -27.72
N THR A 447 -6.56 -4.80 -26.95
CA THR A 447 -6.51 -5.20 -25.53
C THR A 447 -6.39 -6.70 -25.35
N SER A 448 -6.65 -7.49 -26.41
CA SER A 448 -6.76 -8.95 -26.36
C SER A 448 -7.76 -9.43 -25.30
N ARG A 449 -8.79 -8.61 -25.02
CA ARG A 449 -9.81 -8.85 -24.01
C ARG A 449 -11.18 -8.43 -24.56
N PRO A 450 -12.23 -9.25 -24.39
CA PRO A 450 -13.57 -8.85 -24.79
C PRO A 450 -14.09 -7.69 -23.94
N ILE A 451 -14.84 -6.78 -24.54
CA ILE A 451 -15.50 -5.69 -23.80
C ILE A 451 -16.64 -6.30 -22.97
N PRO A 452 -16.70 -6.04 -21.65
CA PRO A 452 -17.75 -6.60 -20.80
C PRO A 452 -19.16 -6.23 -21.30
N PRO A 453 -20.15 -7.14 -21.26
CA PRO A 453 -21.50 -6.89 -21.79
C PRO A 453 -22.24 -5.71 -21.18
N HIS A 454 -21.89 -5.31 -19.96
CA HIS A 454 -22.51 -4.18 -19.25
C HIS A 454 -21.94 -2.82 -19.67
N THR A 455 -20.91 -2.78 -20.52
CA THR A 455 -20.24 -1.54 -20.94
C THR A 455 -21.13 -0.76 -21.88
N ARG A 456 -21.49 0.48 -21.52
CA ARG A 456 -22.41 1.33 -22.29
C ARG A 456 -21.70 2.33 -23.21
N GLY A 457 -20.42 2.58 -22.98
CA GLY A 457 -19.64 3.46 -23.84
C GLY A 457 -18.14 3.27 -23.62
N LEU A 458 -17.37 3.69 -24.62
CA LEU A 458 -15.92 3.69 -24.63
C LEU A 458 -15.42 5.13 -24.54
N VAL A 459 -14.27 5.33 -23.92
CA VAL A 459 -13.61 6.63 -23.82
C VAL A 459 -12.35 6.59 -24.66
N PHE A 460 -12.22 7.55 -25.56
CA PHE A 460 -11.05 7.72 -26.40
C PHE A 460 -10.36 9.06 -26.14
N GLU A 461 -9.04 9.05 -26.15
CA GLU A 461 -8.19 10.23 -26.08
C GLU A 461 -7.48 10.39 -27.42
N ALA A 462 -7.45 11.62 -27.93
CA ALA A 462 -6.90 11.89 -29.25
C ALA A 462 -6.00 13.13 -29.22
N THR A 463 -4.86 13.02 -29.89
CA THR A 463 -3.95 14.13 -30.15
C THR A 463 -3.97 14.45 -31.62
N MET A 464 -3.93 15.74 -31.94
CA MET A 464 -4.01 16.29 -33.29
C MET A 464 -2.64 16.88 -33.68
N ASP A 465 -2.38 16.96 -34.98
CA ASP A 465 -1.22 17.67 -35.52
C ASP A 465 -1.45 19.18 -35.40
N GLY A 466 -0.63 19.87 -34.59
CA GLY A 466 -0.56 21.33 -34.55
C GLY A 466 0.59 21.87 -35.40
N GLU A 467 0.68 23.20 -35.50
CA GLU A 467 1.70 23.88 -36.32
C GLU A 467 3.14 23.70 -35.80
N LEU A 468 3.31 23.52 -34.49
CA LEU A 468 4.62 23.38 -33.83
C LEU A 468 4.68 22.15 -32.91
N ASP A 469 3.57 21.82 -32.23
CA ASP A 469 3.46 20.70 -31.29
C ASP A 469 2.12 19.96 -31.48
N THR A 470 2.00 18.75 -30.94
CA THR A 470 0.72 18.02 -30.92
C THR A 470 -0.27 18.70 -29.97
N VAL A 471 -1.52 18.84 -30.41
CA VAL A 471 -2.58 19.50 -29.65
C VAL A 471 -3.60 18.47 -29.17
N GLU A 472 -3.97 18.53 -27.90
CA GLU A 472 -5.03 17.69 -27.34
C GLU A 472 -6.41 18.29 -27.62
N ILE A 473 -7.41 17.41 -27.79
CA ILE A 473 -8.82 17.79 -27.86
C ILE A 473 -9.57 17.20 -26.66
N PRO A 474 -10.81 17.64 -26.35
CA PRO A 474 -11.62 16.99 -25.33
C PRO A 474 -11.74 15.48 -25.59
N TYR A 475 -11.76 14.69 -24.52
CA TYR A 475 -11.94 13.24 -24.66
C TYR A 475 -13.26 12.92 -25.35
N ILE A 476 -13.29 11.79 -26.04
CA ILE A 476 -14.44 11.38 -26.84
C ILE A 476 -15.14 10.24 -26.12
N ARG A 477 -16.40 10.47 -25.76
CA ARG A 477 -17.30 9.44 -25.23
C ARG A 477 -18.07 8.83 -26.38
N TYR A 478 -17.73 7.59 -26.71
CA TYR A 478 -18.38 6.80 -27.74
C TYR A 478 -19.44 5.89 -27.13
N ALA A 479 -20.72 6.16 -27.35
CA ALA A 479 -21.82 5.31 -26.89
C ALA A 479 -21.96 4.07 -27.78
N LEU A 480 -21.96 2.90 -27.17
CA LEU A 480 -22.09 1.62 -27.86
C LEU A 480 -23.56 1.40 -28.32
N PRO A 481 -23.78 0.79 -29.50
CA PRO A 481 -25.09 0.72 -30.15
C PRO A 481 -26.10 -0.27 -29.52
N HIS A 482 -25.77 -0.91 -28.39
CA HIS A 482 -26.68 -1.80 -27.65
C HIS A 482 -27.40 -1.09 -26.48
N CYS A 483 -27.89 0.12 -26.74
CA CYS A 483 -28.91 0.78 -25.92
C CYS A 483 -30.18 0.93 -26.74
#